data_AF-A0A2Z4L6R3-F1
#
_entry.id   AF-A0A2Z4L6R3-F1
#
_cell.length_a   1.000
_cell.length_b   1.000
_cell.length_c   1.000
_cell.angle_alpha   90.00
_cell.angle_beta   90.00
_cell.angle_gamma   90.00
#
_symmetry.space_group_name_H-M   'P 1'
#
loop_
_entity.id
_entity.type
_entity.pdbx_description
1 polymer ?
#
loop_
_entity_poly.entity_id
_entity_poly.type
_entity_poly.pdbx_seq_one_letter_code
_entity_poly.pdbx_strand_id
1 'polypeptide(L)'
;MDRKIIITFMMIFVFILTLSSVSAFTAEEQKILDSKYDFYPSDFIFEYNGYNSTSYEGDTGLRGAYVNNTVDNMTYYVPVEYVRTFAWFTQNSFALDDHIDVKHSLIVDGRAYDCILLGMFKKDGSEIPKLDVKSKSLTKDQRSYFDDYEAARDEYYQEQNQYALEDIEDNTRRASSSKESNKGHYGYYYGTNGRGIIYSR
;
A
#
# COMPACT_ATOMS: atom_id res chain seq x y z
N MET A 1 0.57 -4.52 -53.77
CA MET A 1 0.14 -4.52 -52.36
C MET A 1 -0.18 -3.08 -52.01
N ASP A 2 -1.43 -2.79 -51.62
CA ASP A 2 -1.88 -1.41 -51.45
C ASP A 2 -1.18 -0.72 -50.28
N ARG A 3 -0.76 0.53 -50.49
CA ARG A 3 -0.06 1.37 -49.51
C ARG A 3 -0.83 1.51 -48.18
N LYS A 4 -2.16 1.42 -48.23
CA LYS A 4 -3.04 1.42 -47.04
C LYS A 4 -2.86 0.16 -46.19
N ILE A 5 -2.68 -1.00 -46.80
CA ILE A 5 -2.50 -2.28 -46.10
C ILE A 5 -1.18 -2.28 -45.33
N ILE A 6 -0.11 -1.73 -45.94
CA ILE A 6 1.21 -1.62 -45.31
C ILE A 6 1.15 -0.73 -44.06
N ILE A 7 0.46 0.41 -44.15
CA ILE A 7 0.33 1.36 -43.02
C ILE A 7 -0.47 0.73 -41.88
N THR A 8 -1.56 0.03 -42.18
CA THR A 8 -2.35 -0.69 -41.17
C THR A 8 -1.53 -1.78 -40.48
N PHE A 9 -0.74 -2.56 -41.24
CA PHE A 9 0.17 -3.55 -40.67
C PHE A 9 1.24 -2.93 -39.77
N MET A 10 1.85 -1.80 -40.19
CA MET A 10 2.81 -1.08 -39.35
C MET A 10 2.19 -0.58 -38.06
N MET A 11 0.98 0.01 -38.10
CA MET A 11 0.31 0.50 -36.89
C MET A 11 -0.04 -0.64 -35.92
N ILE A 12 -0.52 -1.78 -36.43
CA ILE A 12 -0.79 -2.96 -35.60
C ILE A 12 0.52 -3.50 -34.97
N PHE A 13 1.61 -3.54 -35.74
CA PHE A 13 2.90 -4.02 -35.25
C PHE A 13 3.47 -3.11 -34.15
N VAL A 14 3.39 -1.78 -34.33
CA VAL A 14 3.78 -0.81 -33.30
C VAL A 14 2.90 -0.94 -32.06
N PHE A 15 1.59 -1.12 -32.21
CA PHE A 15 0.67 -1.30 -31.09
C PHE A 15 0.97 -2.57 -30.28
N ILE A 16 1.31 -3.69 -30.95
CA ILE A 16 1.72 -4.95 -30.29
C ILE A 16 3.07 -4.78 -29.57
N LEU A 17 4.01 -4.02 -30.14
CA LEU A 17 5.29 -3.70 -29.50
C LEU A 17 5.13 -2.79 -28.28
N THR A 18 4.18 -1.84 -28.29
CA THR A 18 3.92 -0.98 -27.13
C THR A 18 3.14 -1.70 -26.01
N LEU A 19 2.35 -2.72 -26.35
CA LEU A 19 1.66 -3.57 -25.36
C LEU A 19 2.63 -4.44 -24.55
N SER A 20 3.83 -4.70 -25.08
CA SER A 20 4.88 -5.47 -24.41
C SER A 20 5.84 -4.60 -23.59
N SER A 21 5.59 -3.29 -23.49
CA SER A 21 6.39 -2.34 -22.69
C SER A 21 5.92 -2.17 -21.24
N VAL A 22 4.93 -2.96 -20.79
CA VAL A 22 4.59 -2.99 -19.37
C VAL A 22 5.77 -3.65 -18.66
N SER A 23 6.43 -2.94 -17.74
CA SER A 23 7.54 -3.46 -16.94
C SER A 23 7.03 -4.60 -16.06
N ALA A 24 6.96 -5.80 -16.62
CA ALA A 24 6.69 -7.01 -15.87
C ALA A 24 7.95 -7.33 -15.07
N PHE A 25 7.79 -7.51 -13.75
CA PHE A 25 8.83 -8.11 -12.93
C PHE A 25 9.32 -9.40 -13.60
N THR A 26 10.63 -9.61 -13.57
CA THR A 26 11.21 -10.88 -14.01
C THR A 26 10.64 -12.03 -13.17
N ALA A 27 10.64 -13.24 -13.72
CA ALA A 27 10.16 -14.43 -12.99
C ALA A 27 10.94 -14.66 -11.68
N GLU A 28 12.19 -14.22 -11.63
CA GLU A 28 13.04 -14.28 -10.44
C GLU A 28 12.63 -13.25 -9.38
N GLU A 29 12.38 -12.00 -9.79
CA GLU A 29 11.85 -10.97 -8.89
C GLU A 29 10.48 -11.34 -8.33
N GLN A 30 9.59 -11.88 -9.17
CA GLN A 30 8.29 -12.35 -8.73
C GLN A 30 8.42 -13.49 -7.70
N LYS A 31 9.36 -14.42 -7.93
CA LYS A 31 9.64 -15.49 -6.97
C LYS A 31 10.12 -14.93 -5.62
N ILE A 32 10.95 -13.89 -5.60
CA ILE A 32 11.39 -13.24 -4.36
C ILE A 32 10.19 -12.65 -3.62
N LEU A 33 9.33 -11.89 -4.31
CA LEU A 33 8.13 -11.27 -3.72
C LEU A 33 7.12 -12.29 -3.18
N ASP A 34 7.09 -13.50 -3.77
CA ASP A 34 6.19 -14.57 -3.35
C ASP A 34 6.76 -15.47 -2.25
N SER A 35 8.08 -15.44 -2.03
CA SER A 35 8.78 -16.27 -1.06
C SER A 35 8.57 -15.77 0.37
N LYS A 36 8.50 -16.71 1.32
CA LYS A 36 8.45 -16.44 2.75
C LYS A 36 9.81 -16.78 3.37
N TYR A 37 10.25 -15.95 4.31
CA TYR A 37 11.56 -16.04 4.92
C TYR A 37 11.42 -16.09 6.43
N ASP A 38 12.21 -16.96 7.06
CA ASP A 38 12.31 -17.05 8.51
C ASP A 38 12.73 -15.70 9.10
N PHE A 39 11.97 -15.21 10.09
CA PHE A 39 12.22 -13.90 10.69
C PHE A 39 12.58 -14.01 12.17
N TYR A 40 13.85 -13.74 12.45
CA TYR A 40 14.43 -13.65 13.77
C TYR A 40 14.99 -12.23 13.94
N PRO A 41 14.14 -11.27 14.35
CA PRO A 41 14.55 -9.90 14.51
C PRO A 41 15.56 -9.78 15.66
N SER A 42 16.60 -8.99 15.42
CA SER A 42 17.44 -8.43 16.48
C SER A 42 16.74 -7.23 17.13
N ASP A 43 17.50 -6.33 17.76
CA ASP A 43 16.95 -5.13 18.38
C ASP A 43 16.37 -4.16 17.34
N PHE A 44 15.16 -3.68 17.60
CA PHE A 44 14.51 -2.67 16.78
C PHE A 44 15.08 -1.27 17.04
N ILE A 45 15.29 -0.51 15.97
CA ILE A 45 15.58 0.92 16.01
C ILE A 45 14.38 1.66 15.44
N PHE A 46 13.62 2.32 16.31
CA PHE A 46 12.45 3.11 15.96
C PHE A 46 12.87 4.48 15.46
N GLU A 47 12.38 4.88 14.29
CA GLU A 47 12.62 6.21 13.71
C GLU A 47 11.42 7.11 13.98
N TYR A 48 11.63 8.15 14.78
CA TYR A 48 10.66 9.20 15.06
C TYR A 48 11.00 10.48 14.29
N ASN A 49 10.06 11.42 14.27
CA ASN A 49 10.30 12.77 13.74
C ASN A 49 11.38 13.49 14.56
N GLY A 50 12.61 13.46 14.05
CA GLY A 50 13.76 14.19 14.60
C GLY A 50 14.71 13.38 15.48
N TYR A 51 14.44 12.10 15.75
CA TYR A 51 15.34 11.23 16.51
C TYR A 51 15.06 9.73 16.28
N ASN A 52 16.02 8.89 16.68
CA ASN A 52 15.85 7.44 16.72
C ASN A 52 15.87 6.96 18.18
N SER A 53 15.11 5.91 18.48
CA SER A 53 15.04 5.27 19.80
C SER A 53 15.17 3.76 19.67
N THR A 54 15.70 3.09 20.69
CA THR A 54 15.69 1.61 20.80
C THR A 54 14.52 1.13 21.65
N SER A 55 13.62 2.03 22.04
CA SER A 55 12.42 1.72 22.80
C SER A 55 11.21 2.28 22.07
N TYR A 56 10.13 1.48 22.02
CA TYR A 56 8.88 1.92 21.42
C TYR A 56 8.17 2.88 22.38
N GLU A 57 7.99 4.13 21.93
CA GLU A 57 7.43 5.24 22.70
C GLU A 57 5.99 5.58 22.30
N GLY A 58 5.37 4.73 21.47
CA GLY A 58 4.07 4.98 20.86
C GLY A 58 4.18 5.32 19.38
N ASP A 59 3.03 5.62 18.80
CA ASP A 59 2.83 5.83 17.36
C ASP A 59 3.02 7.29 16.92
N THR A 60 2.89 8.23 17.86
CA THR A 60 2.95 9.66 17.58
C THR A 60 4.33 10.04 17.04
N GLY A 61 4.35 10.51 15.78
CA GLY A 61 5.58 10.90 15.11
C GLY A 61 6.48 9.74 14.69
N LEU A 62 6.03 8.49 14.84
CA LEU A 62 6.74 7.32 14.34
C LEU A 62 6.71 7.31 12.81
N ARG A 63 7.88 7.06 12.20
CA ARG A 63 8.04 6.93 10.75
C ARG A 63 8.16 5.47 10.32
N GLY A 64 8.73 4.63 11.18
CA GLY A 64 8.93 3.20 10.97
C GLY A 64 9.98 2.67 11.94
N ALA A 65 10.46 1.45 11.69
CA ALA A 65 11.60 0.89 12.41
C ALA A 65 12.58 0.18 11.49
N TYR A 66 13.82 0.06 11.93
CA TYR A 66 14.85 -0.74 11.30
C TYR A 66 15.17 -1.93 12.19
N VAL A 67 15.35 -3.11 11.59
CA VAL A 67 15.73 -4.31 12.32
C VAL A 67 16.53 -5.25 11.45
N ASN A 68 17.62 -5.79 11.99
CA ASN A 68 18.36 -6.83 11.28
C ASN A 68 17.72 -8.17 11.55
N ASN A 69 17.49 -8.95 10.50
CA ASN A 69 17.09 -10.35 10.62
C ASN A 69 18.36 -11.21 10.74
N THR A 70 18.44 -12.04 11.78
CA THR A 70 19.67 -12.80 12.06
C THR A 70 19.87 -13.98 11.12
N VAL A 71 18.84 -14.44 10.43
CA VAL A 71 18.91 -15.63 9.56
C VAL A 71 19.54 -15.33 8.20
N ASP A 72 19.11 -14.24 7.56
CA ASP A 72 19.58 -13.84 6.23
C ASP A 72 20.59 -12.67 6.28
N ASN A 73 20.82 -12.09 7.47
CA ASN A 73 21.70 -10.95 7.69
C ASN A 73 21.29 -9.71 6.87
N MET A 74 19.99 -9.55 6.60
CA MET A 74 19.42 -8.37 5.96
C MET A 74 18.82 -7.40 6.97
N THR A 75 18.89 -6.12 6.64
CA THR A 75 18.26 -5.02 7.37
C THR A 75 16.88 -4.74 6.79
N TYR A 76 15.84 -4.93 7.59
CA TYR A 76 14.46 -4.68 7.21
C TYR A 76 14.05 -3.29 7.65
N TYR A 77 13.46 -2.52 6.74
CA TYR A 77 12.58 -1.42 7.11
C TYR A 77 11.18 -1.95 7.39
N VAL A 78 10.67 -1.65 8.59
CA VAL A 78 9.37 -2.04 9.08
C VAL A 78 8.46 -0.81 9.04
N PRO A 79 7.47 -0.77 8.12
CA PRO A 79 6.48 0.30 8.07
C PRO A 79 5.70 0.43 9.38
N VAL A 80 5.17 1.62 9.65
CA VAL A 80 4.43 1.95 10.87
C VAL A 80 3.32 0.94 11.18
N GLU A 81 2.56 0.50 10.17
CA GLU A 81 1.47 -0.45 10.35
C GLU A 81 1.96 -1.80 10.86
N TYR A 82 3.16 -2.22 10.46
CA TYR A 82 3.78 -3.45 10.94
C TYR A 82 4.47 -3.24 12.29
N VAL A 83 5.01 -2.06 12.59
CA VAL A 83 5.47 -1.72 13.95
C VAL A 83 4.32 -1.85 14.94
N ARG A 84 3.13 -1.32 14.63
CA ARG A 84 1.93 -1.51 15.44
C ARG A 84 1.53 -2.98 15.53
N THR A 85 1.63 -3.73 14.43
CA THR A 85 1.38 -5.18 14.47
C THR A 85 2.35 -5.90 15.40
N PHE A 86 3.64 -5.58 15.41
CA PHE A 86 4.60 -6.13 16.36
C PHE A 86 4.24 -5.72 17.79
N ALA A 87 3.92 -4.46 18.03
CA ALA A 87 3.50 -3.97 19.35
C ALA A 87 2.30 -4.76 19.87
N TRP A 88 1.27 -4.97 19.04
CA TRP A 88 0.10 -5.76 19.39
C TRP A 88 0.43 -7.24 19.59
N PHE A 89 1.14 -7.84 18.65
CA PHE A 89 1.43 -9.27 18.63
C PHE A 89 2.34 -9.71 19.78
N THR A 90 3.26 -8.83 20.20
CA THR A 90 4.25 -9.09 21.25
C THR A 90 3.95 -8.38 22.57
N GLN A 91 2.78 -7.73 22.68
CA GLN A 91 2.38 -6.93 23.85
C GLN A 91 3.42 -5.86 24.24
N ASN A 92 3.90 -5.12 23.24
CA ASN A 92 4.94 -4.07 23.32
C ASN A 92 6.35 -4.55 23.69
N SER A 93 6.60 -5.85 23.80
CA SER A 93 7.96 -6.34 24.09
C SER A 93 8.88 -6.29 22.88
N PHE A 94 8.32 -6.37 21.67
CA PHE A 94 9.06 -6.56 20.40
C PHE A 94 9.97 -7.80 20.40
N ALA A 95 9.78 -8.70 21.36
CA ALA A 95 10.39 -10.02 21.41
C ALA A 95 9.37 -11.03 20.88
N LEU A 96 9.78 -11.82 19.88
CA LEU A 96 8.94 -12.88 19.33
C LEU A 96 9.11 -14.15 20.17
N ASP A 97 8.05 -14.55 20.87
CA ASP A 97 8.00 -15.85 21.55
C ASP A 97 7.87 -17.02 20.56
N ASP A 98 7.22 -16.76 19.43
CA ASP A 98 6.94 -17.72 18.37
C ASP A 98 7.68 -17.37 17.07
N HIS A 99 8.11 -18.41 16.36
CA HIS A 99 8.66 -18.27 15.01
C HIS A 99 7.61 -17.71 14.04
N ILE A 100 7.97 -16.65 13.32
CA ILE A 100 7.17 -16.08 12.23
C ILE A 100 7.97 -16.07 10.93
N ASP A 101 7.25 -16.12 9.83
CA ASP A 101 7.82 -15.89 8.51
C ASP A 101 7.41 -14.48 8.02
N VAL A 102 8.26 -13.87 7.21
CA VAL A 102 7.99 -12.57 6.58
C VAL A 102 8.10 -12.64 5.06
N LYS A 103 7.39 -11.72 4.40
CA LYS A 103 7.63 -11.34 3.00
C LYS A 103 8.32 -9.98 2.98
N HIS A 104 9.22 -9.77 2.04
CA HIS A 104 9.88 -8.49 1.85
C HIS A 104 9.94 -8.07 0.39
N SER A 105 10.20 -6.77 0.18
CA SER A 105 10.43 -6.21 -1.15
C SER A 105 11.69 -6.77 -1.79
N LEU A 106 11.89 -6.47 -3.06
CA LEU A 106 13.21 -6.60 -3.68
C LEU A 106 14.26 -5.80 -2.88
N ILE A 107 15.50 -6.27 -2.93
CA ILE A 107 16.63 -5.61 -2.28
C ILE A 107 16.84 -4.24 -2.91
N VAL A 108 17.03 -3.21 -2.09
CA VAL A 108 17.18 -1.82 -2.50
C VAL A 108 18.58 -1.33 -2.20
N ASP A 109 19.37 -1.11 -3.25
CA ASP A 109 20.72 -0.58 -3.09
C ASP A 109 20.73 0.91 -2.69
N GLY A 110 21.70 1.28 -1.85
CA GLY A 110 21.97 2.68 -1.49
C GLY A 110 21.05 3.28 -0.44
N ARG A 111 20.30 2.45 0.30
CA ARG A 111 19.50 2.88 1.46
C ARG A 111 20.09 2.33 2.76
N ALA A 112 19.58 2.84 3.88
CA ALA A 112 19.94 2.37 5.22
C ALA A 112 19.35 0.99 5.57
N TYR A 113 18.55 0.42 4.67
CA TYR A 113 17.90 -0.88 4.80
C TYR A 113 18.05 -1.63 3.47
N ASP A 114 18.06 -2.96 3.54
CA ASP A 114 18.17 -3.83 2.38
C ASP A 114 16.80 -4.07 1.75
N CYS A 115 15.75 -4.25 2.55
CA CYS A 115 14.41 -4.52 2.05
C CYS A 115 13.31 -3.93 2.95
N ILE A 116 12.08 -3.87 2.43
CA ILE A 116 10.89 -3.41 3.17
C ILE A 116 10.07 -4.63 3.56
N LEU A 117 9.63 -4.71 4.81
CA LEU A 117 8.70 -5.74 5.26
C LEU A 117 7.32 -5.53 4.60
N LEU A 118 6.84 -6.56 3.88
CA LEU A 118 5.59 -6.54 3.12
C LEU A 118 4.50 -7.45 3.69
N GLY A 119 4.84 -8.34 4.61
CA GLY A 119 3.87 -9.27 5.18
C GLY A 119 4.48 -10.09 6.31
N MET A 120 3.63 -10.53 7.24
CA MET A 120 3.99 -11.36 8.39
C MET A 120 3.07 -12.57 8.44
N PHE A 121 3.61 -13.73 8.75
CA PHE A 121 2.88 -14.99 8.74
C PHE A 121 3.25 -15.83 9.96
N LYS A 122 2.25 -16.46 10.58
CA LYS A 122 2.50 -17.48 11.60
C LYS A 122 3.07 -18.74 10.95
N LYS A 123 3.65 -19.62 11.77
CA LYS A 123 4.17 -20.93 11.36
C LYS A 123 3.14 -21.84 10.66
N ASP A 124 1.85 -21.69 10.97
CA ASP A 124 0.77 -22.43 10.28
C ASP A 124 0.45 -21.86 8.88
N GLY A 125 1.15 -20.79 8.48
CA GLY A 125 1.00 -20.11 7.19
C GLY A 125 -0.03 -18.99 7.20
N SER A 126 -0.81 -18.82 8.28
CA SER A 126 -1.81 -17.77 8.39
C SER A 126 -1.17 -16.38 8.45
N GLU A 127 -1.76 -15.42 7.75
CA GLU A 127 -1.26 -14.05 7.73
C GLU A 127 -1.57 -13.34 9.06
N ILE A 128 -0.56 -12.69 9.62
CA ILE A 128 -0.72 -11.79 10.75
C ILE A 128 -1.15 -10.44 10.15
N PRO A 129 -2.36 -9.95 10.47
CA PRO A 129 -2.89 -8.75 9.84
C PRO A 129 -2.07 -7.52 10.22
N LYS A 130 -1.78 -6.68 9.23
CA LYS A 130 -1.20 -5.35 9.48
C LYS A 130 -2.21 -4.43 10.18
N LEU A 131 -1.76 -3.68 11.18
CA LEU A 131 -2.60 -2.71 11.89
C LEU A 131 -2.59 -1.37 11.15
N ASP A 132 -3.46 -1.28 10.16
CA ASP A 132 -3.62 -0.14 9.26
C ASP A 132 -4.93 0.60 9.58
N VAL A 133 -4.90 1.93 9.64
CA VAL A 133 -6.08 2.78 9.89
C VAL A 133 -7.17 2.55 8.83
N LYS A 134 -6.79 2.13 7.63
CA LYS A 134 -7.68 1.80 6.50
C LYS A 134 -8.47 0.51 6.73
N SER A 135 -8.06 -0.32 7.68
CA SER A 135 -8.71 -1.60 7.96
C SER A 135 -10.07 -1.39 8.64
N LYS A 136 -11.11 -1.98 8.03
CA LYS A 136 -12.50 -1.90 8.52
C LYS A 136 -12.78 -2.88 9.67
N SER A 137 -11.90 -3.84 9.91
CA SER A 137 -12.13 -4.99 10.79
C SER A 137 -11.26 -4.99 12.05
N LEU A 138 -10.59 -3.89 12.39
CA LEU A 138 -9.79 -3.80 13.61
C LEU A 138 -10.66 -3.94 14.86
N THR A 139 -10.25 -4.84 15.75
CA THR A 139 -10.85 -5.04 17.08
C THR A 139 -10.53 -3.86 18.01
N LYS A 140 -11.24 -3.75 19.13
CA LYS A 140 -10.98 -2.70 20.14
C LYS A 140 -9.56 -2.79 20.71
N ASP A 141 -9.06 -4.00 20.93
CA ASP A 141 -7.71 -4.26 21.42
C ASP A 141 -6.66 -3.74 20.42
N GLN A 142 -6.78 -4.13 19.15
CA GLN A 142 -5.87 -3.66 18.09
C GLN A 142 -5.87 -2.14 17.92
N ARG A 143 -7.03 -1.49 18.06
CA ARG A 143 -7.13 -0.03 17.99
C ARG A 143 -6.39 0.68 19.14
N SER A 144 -6.16 0.00 20.27
CA SER A 144 -5.46 0.60 21.41
C SER A 144 -3.96 0.80 21.19
N TYR A 145 -3.41 0.22 20.12
CA TYR A 145 -2.01 0.39 19.70
C TYR A 145 -1.80 1.58 18.76
N PHE A 146 -2.84 2.36 18.51
CA PHE A 146 -2.77 3.66 17.87
C PHE A 146 -2.91 4.71 18.97
N ASP A 147 -2.01 5.68 19.01
CA ASP A 147 -2.08 6.75 20.02
C ASP A 147 -3.35 7.59 19.86
N ASP A 148 -3.76 7.87 18.62
CA ASP A 148 -5.00 8.58 18.28
C ASP A 148 -5.72 7.94 17.08
N TYR A 149 -6.30 6.76 17.31
CA TYR A 149 -7.01 6.02 16.26
C TYR A 149 -8.15 6.82 15.63
N GLU A 150 -8.93 7.52 16.44
CA GLU A 150 -10.16 8.17 15.99
C GLU A 150 -9.82 9.39 15.13
N ALA A 151 -8.86 10.24 15.54
CA ALA A 151 -8.43 11.36 14.70
C ALA A 151 -7.75 10.88 13.41
N ALA A 152 -6.86 9.89 13.49
CA ALA A 152 -6.19 9.33 12.31
C ALA A 152 -7.19 8.75 11.30
N ARG A 153 -8.26 8.12 11.80
CA ARG A 153 -9.32 7.56 10.95
C ARG A 153 -10.16 8.66 10.29
N ASP A 154 -10.50 9.70 11.04
CA ASP A 154 -11.25 10.83 10.49
C ASP A 154 -10.44 11.57 9.42
N GLU A 155 -9.15 11.79 9.66
CA GLU A 155 -8.22 12.39 8.69
C GLU A 155 -8.15 11.56 7.40
N TYR A 156 -7.99 10.23 7.52
CA TYR A 156 -8.03 9.33 6.37
C TYR A 156 -9.32 9.46 5.55
N TYR A 157 -10.49 9.52 6.19
CA TYR A 157 -11.75 9.69 5.46
C TYR A 157 -11.88 11.07 4.82
N GLN A 158 -11.34 12.12 5.45
CA GLN A 158 -11.32 13.46 4.87
C GLN A 158 -10.46 13.50 3.60
N GLU A 159 -9.25 12.93 3.63
CA GLU A 159 -8.39 12.84 2.44
C GLU A 159 -9.07 12.05 1.31
N GLN A 160 -9.67 10.90 1.61
CA GLN A 160 -10.40 10.11 0.61
C GLN A 160 -11.55 10.90 -0.03
N ASN A 161 -12.26 11.71 0.75
CA ASN A 161 -13.32 12.57 0.24
C ASN A 161 -12.77 13.72 -0.61
N GLN A 162 -11.63 14.30 -0.24
CA GLN A 162 -10.97 15.35 -1.03
C GLN A 162 -10.52 14.82 -2.40
N TYR A 163 -9.83 13.68 -2.45
CA TYR A 163 -9.45 13.06 -3.73
C TYR A 163 -10.66 12.74 -4.61
N ALA A 164 -11.74 12.25 -4.00
CA ALA A 164 -12.98 12.02 -4.73
C ALA A 164 -13.60 13.30 -5.31
N LEU A 165 -13.48 14.44 -4.60
CA LEU A 165 -13.97 15.74 -5.08
C LEU A 165 -13.08 16.29 -6.20
N GLU A 166 -11.76 16.17 -6.09
CA GLU A 166 -10.80 16.58 -7.12
C GLU A 166 -11.04 15.82 -8.43
N ASP A 167 -11.23 14.50 -8.37
CA ASP A 167 -11.57 13.67 -9.54
C ASP A 167 -12.89 14.11 -10.20
N ILE A 168 -13.87 14.54 -9.39
CA ILE A 168 -15.16 15.04 -9.89
C ILE A 168 -14.97 16.41 -10.58
N GLU A 169 -14.20 17.31 -9.97
CA GLU A 169 -13.91 18.63 -10.56
C GLU A 169 -13.18 18.50 -11.89
N ASP A 170 -12.18 17.64 -11.96
CA ASP A 170 -11.40 17.41 -13.19
C ASP A 170 -12.25 16.80 -14.30
N ASN A 171 -13.10 15.82 -13.98
CA ASN A 171 -14.04 15.26 -14.94
C ASN A 171 -15.09 16.29 -15.40
N THR A 172 -15.56 17.15 -14.51
CA THR A 172 -16.54 18.21 -14.83
C THR A 172 -15.91 19.30 -15.71
N ARG A 173 -14.66 19.70 -15.43
CA ARG A 173 -13.87 20.62 -16.28
C ARG A 173 -13.62 20.03 -17.67
N ARG A 174 -13.31 18.74 -17.77
CA ARG A 174 -13.15 18.05 -19.06
C ARG A 174 -14.48 17.97 -19.83
N ALA A 175 -15.57 17.58 -19.18
CA ALA A 175 -16.90 17.48 -19.81
C ALA A 175 -17.46 18.84 -20.27
N SER A 176 -17.16 19.92 -19.55
CA SER A 176 -17.56 21.29 -19.92
C SER A 176 -16.70 21.91 -21.03
N SER A 177 -15.49 21.37 -21.27
CA SER A 177 -14.61 21.78 -22.37
C SER A 177 -14.95 21.14 -23.73
N SER A 178 -15.72 20.04 -23.74
CA SER A 178 -16.22 19.43 -24.98
C SER A 178 -17.53 20.07 -25.42
N LYS A 179 -17.43 21.21 -26.12
CA LYS A 179 -18.51 21.68 -27.00
C LYS A 179 -18.63 20.72 -28.19
N GLU A 180 -19.62 19.83 -28.17
CA GLU A 180 -20.55 19.63 -29.30
C GLU A 180 -21.62 18.56 -29.05
N SER A 181 -22.87 19.04 -29.09
CA SER A 181 -24.10 18.35 -29.51
C SER A 181 -24.79 17.33 -28.58
N ASN A 182 -26.10 17.59 -28.44
CA ASN A 182 -27.20 16.72 -27.99
C ASN A 182 -27.35 16.37 -26.50
N LYS A 183 -28.29 17.11 -25.91
CA LYS A 183 -29.05 16.91 -24.67
C LYS A 183 -29.12 15.45 -24.17
N GLY A 184 -28.33 15.17 -23.14
CA GLY A 184 -28.65 14.24 -22.07
C GLY A 184 -28.30 14.96 -20.77
N HIS A 185 -29.25 15.05 -19.83
CA HIS A 185 -28.99 15.67 -18.53
C HIS A 185 -28.36 14.60 -17.63
N TYR A 186 -27.08 14.81 -17.29
CA TYR A 186 -26.38 13.99 -16.31
C TYR A 186 -26.72 14.52 -14.91
N GLY A 187 -27.38 13.68 -14.12
CA GLY A 187 -27.64 13.93 -12.71
C GLY A 187 -26.76 13.06 -11.83
N TYR A 188 -26.12 13.66 -10.83
CA TYR A 188 -25.41 12.93 -9.79
C TYR A 188 -26.35 12.71 -8.60
N TYR A 189 -26.31 11.52 -8.00
CA TYR A 189 -27.02 11.26 -6.75
C TYR A 189 -26.09 10.65 -5.71
N TYR A 190 -26.37 10.99 -4.45
CA TYR A 190 -25.73 10.44 -3.27
C TYR A 190 -26.78 9.75 -2.41
N GLY A 191 -26.53 8.49 -2.06
CA GLY A 191 -27.42 7.70 -1.21
C GLY A 191 -26.66 6.65 -0.40
N THR A 192 -27.34 6.06 0.58
CA THR A 192 -26.80 5.06 1.53
C THR A 192 -26.28 3.78 0.87
N ASN A 193 -26.54 3.55 -0.41
CA ASN A 193 -26.09 2.38 -1.18
C ASN A 193 -24.99 2.68 -2.20
N GLY A 194 -24.32 3.83 -2.10
CA GLY A 194 -23.19 4.20 -2.96
C GLY A 194 -23.48 5.37 -3.91
N ARG A 195 -22.50 5.65 -4.78
CA ARG A 195 -22.51 6.76 -5.76
C ARG A 195 -22.70 6.23 -7.18
N GLY A 196 -23.49 6.94 -7.97
CA GLY A 196 -23.74 6.57 -9.36
C GLY A 196 -24.08 7.78 -10.23
N ILE A 197 -23.88 7.63 -11.53
CA ILE A 197 -24.26 8.61 -12.54
C ILE A 197 -25.62 8.18 -13.11
N ILE A 198 -26.63 9.05 -13.02
CA ILE A 198 -27.91 8.82 -13.70
C ILE A 198 -27.88 9.56 -15.02
N TYR A 199 -28.16 8.81 -16.07
CA TYR A 199 -28.43 9.35 -17.39
C TYR A 199 -29.94 9.57 -17.53
N SER A 200 -30.36 10.82 -17.72
CA SER A 200 -31.74 11.15 -18.08
C SER A 200 -31.79 11.71 -19.51
N ARG A 201 -32.67 11.11 -20.32
CA ARG A 201 -33.00 11.56 -21.69
C ARG A 201 -34.15 12.55 -21.64
#